data_AF-A0A3A8QFD7-F1
#
_entry.id   AF-A0A3A8QFD7-F1
#
_cell.length_a   1.000
_cell.length_b   1.000
_cell.length_c   1.000
_cell.angle_alpha   90.00
_cell.angle_beta   90.00
_cell.angle_gamma   90.00
#
_symmetry.space_group_name_H-M   'P 1'
#
loop_
_entity.id
_entity.type
_entity.pdbx_description
1 polymer ?
#
loop_
_entity_poly.entity_id
_entity_poly.type
_entity_poly.pdbx_seq_one_letter_code
_entity_poly.pdbx_strand_id
1 'polypeptide(L)'
;MNEQERDLTAELAQAFVSRSAPDELPMFGAMSEVYFRDPERALAQPSSKEQPLGFGVADAAMLITPVALKVAAEVARFISRELSKHLQEEGSGFLKSLVQRVFQWFKPSRAQTHPPKAVLQGLTPELLVKVHAIALIQAHQVNLPEDKAQLLADSMVGSLSMVAATAVQQPSA
;
A
#
# COMPACT_ATOMS: atom_id res chain seq x y z
N MET A 1 5.40 -5.56 11.16
CA MET A 1 4.70 -4.42 10.52
C MET A 1 3.76 -3.84 11.57
N ASN A 2 3.77 -2.54 11.78
CA ASN A 2 2.83 -1.90 12.71
C ASN A 2 1.44 -1.72 12.05
N GLU A 3 0.42 -1.29 12.81
CA GLU A 3 -0.94 -1.12 12.29
C GLU A 3 -1.01 -0.12 11.12
N GLN A 4 -0.24 0.96 11.22
CA GLN A 4 -0.20 2.04 10.23
C GLN A 4 0.35 1.56 8.88
N GLU A 5 1.49 0.88 8.90
CA GLU A 5 2.07 0.24 7.73
C GLU A 5 1.11 -0.80 7.14
N ARG A 6 0.37 -1.54 7.98
CA ARG A 6 -0.63 -2.51 7.54
C ARG A 6 -1.78 -1.85 6.78
N ASP A 7 -2.31 -0.76 7.31
CA ASP A 7 -3.42 -0.03 6.69
C ASP A 7 -3.01 0.55 5.34
N LEU A 8 -1.86 1.25 5.28
CA LEU A 8 -1.33 1.78 4.03
C LEU A 8 -1.03 0.66 3.02
N THR A 9 -0.53 -0.48 3.48
CA THR A 9 -0.31 -1.65 2.62
C THR A 9 -1.61 -2.11 1.97
N ALA A 10 -2.68 -2.23 2.75
CA ALA A 10 -3.97 -2.67 2.25
C ALA A 10 -4.55 -1.68 1.22
N GLU A 11 -4.48 -0.38 1.50
CA GLU A 11 -5.02 0.65 0.59
C GLU A 11 -4.26 0.73 -0.73
N LEU A 12 -2.92 0.75 -0.68
CA LEU A 12 -2.09 0.77 -1.89
C LEU A 12 -2.31 -0.47 -2.74
N ALA A 13 -2.38 -1.64 -2.12
CA ALA A 13 -2.66 -2.89 -2.81
C ALA A 13 -4.08 -2.90 -3.41
N GLN A 14 -5.09 -2.47 -2.66
CA GLN A 14 -6.48 -2.44 -3.14
C GLN A 14 -6.65 -1.51 -4.35
N ALA A 15 -5.98 -0.35 -4.34
CA ALA A 15 -5.99 0.59 -5.46
C ALA A 15 -5.45 -0.05 -6.74
N PHE A 16 -4.38 -0.84 -6.65
CA PHE A 16 -3.85 -1.59 -7.80
C PHE A 16 -4.78 -2.74 -8.21
N VAL A 17 -5.20 -3.59 -7.26
CA VAL A 17 -6.05 -4.76 -7.52
C VAL A 17 -7.37 -4.36 -8.19
N SER A 18 -7.96 -3.23 -7.79
CA SER A 18 -9.20 -2.73 -8.40
C SER A 18 -9.08 -2.44 -9.90
N ARG A 19 -7.86 -2.20 -10.40
CA ARG A 19 -7.57 -1.95 -11.81
C ARG A 19 -7.06 -3.19 -12.54
N SER A 20 -6.24 -4.02 -11.88
CA SER A 20 -5.51 -5.12 -12.53
C SER A 20 -6.16 -6.50 -12.37
N ALA A 21 -6.94 -6.70 -11.31
CA ALA A 21 -7.62 -7.95 -10.99
C ALA A 21 -8.93 -7.68 -10.22
N PRO A 22 -9.90 -6.98 -10.84
CA PRO A 22 -11.15 -6.61 -10.17
C PRO A 22 -11.93 -7.81 -9.62
N ASP A 23 -11.78 -8.99 -10.25
CA ASP A 23 -12.41 -10.25 -9.82
C ASP A 23 -11.89 -10.74 -8.46
N GLU A 24 -10.70 -10.29 -8.02
CA GLU A 24 -10.16 -10.61 -6.69
C GLU A 24 -10.70 -9.67 -5.59
N LEU A 25 -11.29 -8.53 -5.93
CA LEU A 25 -11.78 -7.53 -4.95
C LEU A 25 -12.75 -8.09 -3.91
N PRO A 26 -13.75 -8.94 -4.26
CA PRO A 26 -14.66 -9.50 -3.26
C PRO A 26 -13.92 -10.29 -2.16
N MET A 27 -12.76 -10.86 -2.49
CA MET A 27 -11.94 -11.68 -1.59
C MET A 27 -10.75 -10.94 -1.01
N PHE A 28 -10.49 -9.70 -1.43
CA PHE A 28 -9.34 -8.90 -1.01
C PHE A 28 -9.18 -8.84 0.51
N GLY A 29 -10.28 -8.63 1.25
CA GLY A 29 -10.26 -8.62 2.71
C GLY A 29 -9.75 -9.94 3.30
N ALA A 30 -10.28 -11.08 2.84
CA ALA A 30 -9.83 -12.40 3.32
C ALA A 30 -8.37 -12.68 2.93
N MET A 31 -7.97 -12.34 1.71
CA MET A 31 -6.60 -12.54 1.20
C MET A 31 -5.58 -11.67 1.95
N SER A 32 -5.95 -10.43 2.26
CA SER A 32 -5.10 -9.53 3.05
C SER A 32 -4.91 -10.01 4.48
N GLU A 33 -5.96 -10.53 5.14
CA GLU A 33 -5.81 -11.16 6.46
C GLU A 33 -4.88 -12.37 6.44
N VAL A 34 -4.97 -13.21 5.41
CA VAL A 34 -4.06 -14.35 5.23
C VAL A 34 -2.62 -13.87 5.05
N TYR A 35 -2.39 -12.89 4.17
CA TYR A 35 -1.08 -12.30 3.95
C TYR A 35 -0.51 -11.66 5.22
N PHE A 36 -1.29 -10.89 5.98
CA PHE A 36 -0.79 -10.24 7.19
C PHE A 36 -0.50 -11.23 8.32
N ARG A 37 -1.14 -12.41 8.31
CA ARG A 37 -0.83 -13.50 9.24
C ARG A 37 0.45 -14.23 8.86
N ASP A 38 0.61 -14.56 7.59
CA ASP A 38 1.74 -15.32 7.07
C ASP A 38 2.02 -14.96 5.60
N PRO A 39 2.93 -13.98 5.34
CA PRO A 39 3.23 -13.51 3.99
C PRO A 39 3.80 -14.60 3.08
N GLU A 40 4.65 -15.48 3.63
CA GLU A 40 5.30 -16.55 2.87
C GLU A 40 4.25 -17.58 2.42
N ARG A 41 3.34 -17.95 3.33
CA ARG A 41 2.22 -18.83 2.98
C ARG A 41 1.26 -18.20 1.98
N ALA A 42 0.99 -16.90 2.08
CA ALA A 42 0.09 -16.21 1.15
C ALA A 42 0.68 -16.07 -0.27
N LEU A 43 2.00 -16.04 -0.38
CA LEU A 43 2.73 -15.99 -1.66
C LEU A 43 2.98 -17.38 -2.26
N ALA A 44 2.89 -18.45 -1.46
CA ALA A 44 2.99 -19.82 -1.95
C ALA A 44 1.81 -20.14 -2.90
N GLN A 45 2.09 -20.86 -3.99
CA GLN A 45 1.04 -21.31 -4.89
C GLN A 45 0.04 -22.19 -4.13
N PRO A 46 -1.28 -22.02 -4.34
CA PRO A 46 -2.27 -22.93 -3.77
C PRO A 46 -1.97 -24.35 -4.27
N SER A 47 -1.61 -25.25 -3.35
CA SER A 47 -1.66 -26.67 -3.69
C SER A 47 -3.12 -27.02 -4.00
N SER A 48 -3.39 -27.91 -4.96
CA SER A 48 -4.75 -28.26 -5.40
C SER A 48 -5.70 -28.72 -4.28
N LYS A 49 -5.20 -28.98 -3.06
CA LYS A 49 -5.98 -29.31 -1.87
C LYS A 49 -6.49 -28.10 -1.06
N GLU A 50 -5.84 -26.94 -1.18
CA GLU A 50 -6.21 -25.72 -0.43
C GLU A 50 -7.00 -24.71 -1.28
N GLN A 51 -7.32 -25.07 -2.53
CA GLN A 51 -8.09 -24.23 -3.43
C GLN A 51 -9.53 -24.13 -2.91
N PRO A 52 -10.02 -22.92 -2.53
CA PRO A 52 -11.40 -22.77 -2.09
C PRO A 52 -12.31 -23.18 -3.24
N LEU A 53 -13.11 -24.23 -3.01
CA LEU A 53 -14.13 -24.72 -3.94
C LEU A 53 -15.08 -23.55 -4.25
N GLY A 54 -14.90 -22.92 -5.42
CA GLY A 54 -15.69 -21.74 -5.80
C GLY A 54 -15.01 -20.77 -6.77
N PHE A 55 -13.68 -20.85 -6.91
CA PHE A 55 -12.97 -20.11 -7.95
C PHE A 55 -13.10 -20.83 -9.29
N GLY A 56 -14.14 -20.49 -10.06
CA GLY A 56 -14.30 -20.88 -11.47
C GLY A 56 -13.26 -20.26 -12.42
N VAL A 57 -12.05 -19.99 -11.93
CA VAL A 57 -10.90 -19.63 -12.77
C VAL A 57 -10.39 -20.92 -13.37
N ALA A 58 -10.86 -21.18 -14.60
CA ALA A 58 -10.10 -21.97 -15.54
C ALA A 58 -8.70 -21.37 -15.61
N ASP A 59 -7.71 -22.23 -15.41
CA ASP A 59 -6.28 -21.95 -15.36
C ASP A 59 -5.74 -21.40 -14.03
N ALA A 60 -4.65 -22.03 -13.59
CA ALA A 60 -3.85 -21.70 -12.42
C ALA A 60 -3.14 -20.34 -12.58
N ALA A 61 -3.92 -19.26 -12.71
CA ALA A 61 -3.41 -17.91 -12.75
C ALA A 61 -2.86 -17.53 -11.37
N MET A 62 -1.68 -16.93 -11.37
CA MET A 62 -1.06 -16.35 -10.17
C MET A 62 -1.99 -15.28 -9.59
N LEU A 63 -2.36 -15.43 -8.32
CA LEU A 63 -3.17 -14.45 -7.59
C LEU A 63 -2.40 -13.13 -7.51
N ILE A 64 -3.05 -12.02 -7.89
CA ILE A 64 -2.44 -10.69 -7.94
C ILE A 64 -2.42 -10.04 -6.57
N THR A 65 -3.44 -10.28 -5.73
CA THR A 65 -3.57 -9.65 -4.42
C THR A 65 -2.39 -9.92 -3.47
N PRO A 66 -1.90 -11.17 -3.29
CA PRO A 66 -0.76 -11.42 -2.41
C PRO A 66 0.52 -10.74 -2.91
N VAL A 67 0.70 -10.68 -4.22
CA VAL A 67 1.80 -9.97 -4.89
C VAL A 67 1.71 -8.47 -4.64
N ALA A 68 0.53 -7.88 -4.84
CA ALA A 68 0.28 -6.47 -4.60
C ALA A 68 0.55 -6.09 -3.13
N LEU A 69 0.08 -6.92 -2.19
CA LEU A 69 0.30 -6.73 -0.76
C LEU A 69 1.79 -6.82 -0.38
N LYS A 70 2.56 -7.71 -1.02
CA LYS A 70 4.01 -7.80 -0.83
C LYS A 70 4.72 -6.52 -1.23
N VAL A 71 4.45 -6.02 -2.44
CA VAL A 71 5.08 -4.78 -2.92
C VAL A 71 4.63 -3.58 -2.09
N ALA A 72 3.34 -3.48 -1.81
CA ALA A 72 2.76 -2.39 -1.00
C ALA A 72 3.34 -2.36 0.41
N ALA A 73 3.62 -3.52 1.02
CA ALA A 73 4.24 -3.58 2.34
C ALA A 73 5.65 -2.99 2.37
N GLU A 74 6.46 -3.24 1.34
CA GLU A 74 7.80 -2.66 1.27
C GLU A 74 7.75 -1.15 1.02
N VAL A 75 6.83 -0.68 0.18
CA VAL A 75 6.58 0.75 -0.03
C VAL A 75 6.12 1.43 1.26
N ALA A 76 5.16 0.85 1.98
CA ALA A 76 4.67 1.40 3.24
C ALA A 76 5.79 1.51 4.29
N ARG A 77 6.64 0.48 4.42
CA ARG A 77 7.82 0.52 5.29
C ARG A 77 8.84 1.56 4.86
N PHE A 78 9.05 1.74 3.55
CA PHE A 78 9.95 2.78 3.05
C PHE A 78 9.46 4.18 3.42
N ILE A 79 8.18 4.47 3.18
CA ILE A 79 7.56 5.75 3.53
C ILE A 79 7.65 6.00 5.04
N SER A 80 7.31 4.99 5.86
CA SER A 80 7.42 5.04 7.32
C SER A 80 8.84 5.43 7.77
N ARG A 81 9.88 4.83 7.17
CA ARG A 81 11.28 5.18 7.46
C ARG A 81 11.66 6.58 7.01
N GLU A 82 11.27 6.99 5.80
CA GLU A 82 11.68 8.29 5.27
C GLU A 82 11.00 9.44 6.03
N LEU A 83 9.70 9.32 6.32
CA LEU A 83 8.98 10.29 7.15
C LEU A 83 9.56 10.38 8.57
N SER A 84 10.00 9.26 9.14
CA SER A 84 10.64 9.25 10.46
C SER A 84 11.96 10.02 10.48
N LYS A 85 12.73 10.03 9.38
CA LYS A 85 13.99 10.80 9.29
C LYS A 85 13.75 12.31 9.32
N HIS A 86 12.72 12.77 8.60
CA HIS A 86 12.39 14.19 8.52
C HIS A 86 11.88 14.74 9.86
N LEU A 87 11.38 13.87 10.75
CA LEU A 87 10.84 14.26 12.05
C LEU A 87 11.87 14.18 13.19
N GLN A 88 12.99 13.46 13.02
CA GLN A 88 14.05 13.38 14.04
C GLN A 88 14.80 14.70 14.25
N GLU A 89 14.69 15.65 13.31
CA GLU A 89 15.20 17.02 13.48
C GLU A 89 14.33 17.84 14.48
N GLU A 90 13.12 17.38 14.81
CA GLU A 90 12.17 18.02 15.73
C GLU A 90 11.64 17.05 16.83
N GLY A 91 12.50 16.62 17.78
CA GLY A 91 12.09 16.13 19.12
C GLY A 91 11.29 14.80 19.24
N SER A 92 11.84 13.85 20.01
CA SER A 92 11.46 12.42 20.04
C SER A 92 10.04 12.05 20.53
N GLY A 93 9.32 12.93 21.26
CA GLY A 93 8.00 12.64 21.83
C GLY A 93 6.81 12.95 20.92
N PHE A 94 6.97 13.88 19.98
CA PHE A 94 5.95 14.29 19.01
C PHE A 94 5.90 13.34 17.80
N LEU A 95 6.97 12.56 17.60
CA LEU A 95 7.18 11.62 16.50
C LEU A 95 6.06 10.58 16.34
N LYS A 96 5.72 9.89 17.44
CA LYS A 96 4.80 8.75 17.37
C LYS A 96 3.37 9.19 17.07
N SER A 97 2.95 10.34 17.62
CA SER A 97 1.58 10.85 17.45
C SER A 97 1.37 11.46 16.06
N LEU A 98 2.39 12.08 15.45
CA LEU A 98 2.28 12.57 14.08
C LEU A 98 2.19 11.44 13.08
N VAL A 99 3.13 10.49 13.12
CA VAL A 99 3.11 9.31 12.22
C VAL A 99 1.77 8.59 12.36
N GLN A 100 1.28 8.41 13.59
CA GLN A 100 -0.04 7.82 13.83
C GLN A 100 -1.20 8.62 13.24
N ARG A 101 -1.13 9.95 13.22
CA ARG A 101 -2.17 10.81 12.65
C ARG A 101 -2.10 10.86 11.12
N VAL A 102 -0.90 10.73 10.54
CA VAL A 102 -0.68 10.61 9.09
C VAL A 102 -1.41 9.38 8.55
N PHE A 103 -1.11 8.22 9.10
CA PHE A 103 -1.60 6.95 8.61
C PHE A 103 -3.08 6.73 8.92
N GLN A 104 -3.62 7.38 9.96
CA GLN A 104 -5.06 7.40 10.22
C GLN A 104 -5.87 8.10 9.14
N TRP A 105 -5.28 9.02 8.37
CA TRP A 105 -5.96 9.73 7.29
C TRP A 105 -6.03 8.93 5.99
N PHE A 106 -5.11 7.97 5.81
CA PHE A 106 -5.18 7.02 4.71
C PHE A 106 -6.47 6.15 4.83
N LYS A 107 -6.95 5.85 6.06
CA LYS A 107 -8.18 5.08 6.27
C LYS A 107 -9.44 5.73 5.67
N PRO A 108 -10.25 5.00 4.88
CA PRO A 108 -11.51 5.53 4.33
C PRO A 108 -12.65 5.71 5.37
N SER A 109 -12.47 5.32 6.64
CA SER A 109 -13.58 5.16 7.60
C SER A 109 -13.64 6.17 8.76
N ARG A 110 -13.00 7.34 8.67
CA ARG A 110 -13.32 8.42 9.63
C ARG A 110 -13.19 9.83 9.06
N ALA A 111 -14.26 10.59 9.28
CA ALA A 111 -14.44 11.97 8.93
C ALA A 111 -13.24 12.88 9.27
N GLN A 112 -12.84 13.71 8.28
CA GLN A 112 -12.38 15.09 8.45
C GLN A 112 -11.12 15.35 9.28
N THR A 113 -10.13 14.46 9.29
CA THR A 113 -8.79 14.84 9.77
C THR A 113 -7.93 15.33 8.61
N HIS A 114 -7.66 16.64 8.56
CA HIS A 114 -6.65 17.19 7.66
C HIS A 114 -5.28 16.58 7.98
N PRO A 115 -4.47 16.26 6.96
CA PRO A 115 -3.11 15.83 7.23
C PRO A 115 -2.32 16.95 7.91
N PRO A 116 -1.45 16.59 8.87
CA PRO A 116 -0.47 17.54 9.38
C PRO A 116 0.37 18.10 8.24
N LYS A 117 0.66 19.41 8.26
CA LYS A 117 1.50 20.09 7.25
C LYS A 117 2.86 19.39 7.05
N ALA A 118 3.44 18.85 8.11
CA ALA A 118 4.69 18.08 8.07
C ALA A 118 4.62 16.85 7.14
N VAL A 119 3.44 16.26 6.95
CA VAL A 119 3.22 15.12 6.04
C VAL A 119 3.24 15.56 4.60
N LEU A 120 2.56 16.67 4.30
CA LEU A 120 2.53 17.24 2.96
C LEU A 120 3.92 17.70 2.54
N GLN A 121 4.72 18.17 3.49
CA GLN A 121 6.13 18.48 3.28
C GLN A 121 7.00 17.20 3.14
N GLY A 122 6.56 16.07 3.66
CA GLY A 122 7.25 14.78 3.53
C GLY A 122 6.92 14.02 2.23
N LEU A 123 5.74 14.25 1.64
CA LEU A 123 5.33 13.69 0.34
C LEU A 123 5.93 14.50 -0.83
N THR A 124 7.27 14.54 -0.90
CA THR A 124 7.97 15.29 -1.93
C THR A 124 8.00 14.52 -3.28
N PRO A 125 8.20 15.21 -4.41
CA PRO A 125 8.39 14.55 -5.71
C PRO A 125 9.52 13.51 -5.67
N GLU A 126 10.59 13.77 -4.93
CA GLU A 126 11.72 12.85 -4.77
C GLU A 126 11.31 11.57 -4.02
N LEU A 127 10.44 11.68 -3.02
CA LEU A 127 9.87 10.50 -2.35
C LEU A 127 9.04 9.67 -3.33
N LEU A 128 8.21 10.30 -4.16
CA LEU A 128 7.37 9.60 -5.15
C LEU A 128 8.21 8.88 -6.20
N VAL A 129 9.30 9.48 -6.67
CA VAL A 129 10.27 8.81 -7.57
C VAL A 129 10.89 7.58 -6.90
N LYS A 130 11.28 7.69 -5.63
CA LYS A 130 11.81 6.54 -4.87
C LYS A 130 10.75 5.46 -4.65
N VAL A 131 9.51 5.83 -4.35
CA VAL A 131 8.38 4.90 -4.22
C VAL A 131 8.18 4.12 -5.52
N HIS A 132 8.14 4.82 -6.66
CA HIS A 132 8.01 4.19 -7.97
C HIS A 132 9.15 3.18 -8.22
N ALA A 133 10.39 3.58 -7.98
CA ALA A 133 11.56 2.71 -8.15
C ALA A 133 11.51 1.46 -7.24
N ILE A 134 11.15 1.63 -5.96
CA ILE A 134 11.01 0.50 -5.02
C ILE A 134 9.89 -0.44 -5.47
N ALA A 135 8.75 0.11 -5.91
CA ALA A 135 7.64 -0.69 -6.39
C ALA A 135 8.03 -1.55 -7.60
N LEU A 136 8.75 -0.98 -8.58
CA LEU A 136 9.28 -1.73 -9.73
C LEU A 136 10.26 -2.84 -9.31
N ILE A 137 11.25 -2.51 -8.47
CA ILE A 137 12.25 -3.48 -8.00
C ILE A 137 11.55 -4.66 -7.31
N GLN A 138 10.57 -4.38 -6.44
CA GLN A 138 9.83 -5.40 -5.72
C GLN A 138 8.90 -6.21 -6.63
N ALA A 139 8.25 -5.58 -7.60
CA ALA A 139 7.41 -6.25 -8.59
C ALA A 139 8.23 -7.21 -9.47
N HIS A 140 9.46 -6.85 -9.84
CA HIS A 140 10.36 -7.73 -10.57
C HIS A 140 10.86 -8.90 -9.73
N GLN A 141 11.12 -8.69 -8.43
CA GLN A 141 11.54 -9.77 -7.52
C GLN A 141 10.49 -10.88 -7.38
N VAL A 142 9.23 -10.56 -7.60
CA VAL A 142 8.09 -11.50 -7.58
C VAL A 142 7.66 -11.93 -8.99
N ASN A 143 8.49 -11.66 -10.01
CA ASN A 143 8.28 -11.99 -11.42
C ASN A 143 6.96 -11.48 -12.00
N LEU A 144 6.49 -10.31 -11.55
CA LEU A 144 5.32 -9.68 -12.14
C LEU A 144 5.66 -9.21 -13.57
N PRO A 145 4.81 -9.47 -14.57
CA PRO A 145 5.00 -8.98 -15.94
C PRO A 145 5.21 -7.46 -15.98
N GLU A 146 6.04 -6.98 -16.91
CA GLU A 146 6.49 -5.58 -16.97
C GLU A 146 5.33 -4.57 -17.03
N ASP A 147 4.31 -4.86 -17.82
CA ASP A 147 3.10 -4.04 -17.94
C ASP A 147 2.35 -3.93 -16.60
N LYS A 148 2.25 -5.04 -15.87
CA LYS A 148 1.64 -5.07 -14.53
C LYS A 148 2.54 -4.43 -13.47
N ALA A 149 3.85 -4.56 -13.58
CA ALA A 149 4.82 -3.93 -12.68
C ALA A 149 4.76 -2.39 -12.79
N GLN A 150 4.72 -1.86 -14.01
CA GLN A 150 4.53 -0.43 -14.26
C GLN A 150 3.19 0.06 -13.71
N LEU A 151 2.09 -0.64 -14.05
CA LEU A 151 0.76 -0.28 -13.53
C LEU A 151 0.70 -0.29 -12.00
N LEU A 152 1.40 -1.23 -11.34
CA LEU A 152 1.50 -1.30 -9.89
C LEU A 152 2.25 -0.10 -9.33
N ALA A 153 3.41 0.24 -9.88
CA ALA A 153 4.22 1.36 -9.43
C ALA A 153 3.48 2.70 -9.62
N ASP A 154 2.88 2.92 -10.79
CA ASP A 154 2.06 4.10 -11.09
C ASP A 154 0.84 4.19 -10.18
N SER A 155 0.19 3.05 -9.90
CA SER A 155 -0.94 2.98 -8.98
C SER A 155 -0.57 3.46 -7.58
N MET A 156 0.62 3.10 -7.09
CA MET A 156 1.10 3.50 -5.77
C MET A 156 1.39 5.00 -5.72
N VAL A 157 2.10 5.53 -6.72
CA VAL A 157 2.36 6.97 -6.83
C VAL A 157 1.06 7.76 -6.95
N GLY A 158 0.13 7.29 -7.78
CA GLY A 158 -1.19 7.91 -7.97
C GLY A 158 -1.99 7.98 -6.67
N SER A 159 -2.08 6.87 -5.93
CA SER A 159 -2.77 6.82 -4.64
C SER A 159 -2.17 7.81 -3.63
N LEU A 160 -0.84 7.85 -3.52
CA LEU A 160 -0.15 8.78 -2.62
C LEU A 160 -0.35 10.25 -3.04
N SER A 161 -0.37 10.52 -4.34
CA SER A 161 -0.56 11.86 -4.90
C SER A 161 -1.99 12.37 -4.70
N MET A 162 -3.00 11.51 -4.86
CA MET A 162 -4.39 11.88 -4.60
C MET A 162 -4.64 12.18 -3.12
N VAL A 163 -4.00 11.41 -2.24
CA VAL A 163 -4.02 11.68 -0.80
C VAL A 163 -3.41 13.06 -0.55
N ALA A 164 -2.21 13.35 -1.07
CA ALA A 164 -1.60 14.69 -0.98
C ALA A 164 -2.49 15.82 -1.55
N ALA A 165 -3.19 15.60 -2.67
CA ALA A 165 -4.04 16.61 -3.31
C ALA A 165 -5.32 16.92 -2.50
N THR A 166 -5.95 15.89 -1.92
CA THR A 166 -7.15 16.03 -1.08
C THR A 166 -6.89 16.90 0.15
N ALA A 167 -5.64 16.96 0.60
CA ALA A 167 -5.19 17.83 1.67
C ALA A 167 -5.14 19.32 1.34
N VAL A 168 -4.77 19.64 0.09
CA VAL A 168 -4.48 21.00 -0.37
C VAL A 168 -5.77 21.75 -0.72
N GLN A 169 -6.85 21.03 -1.02
CA GLN A 169 -8.05 21.58 -1.64
C GLN A 169 -9.16 22.01 -0.65
N GLN A 170 -8.94 21.95 0.66
CA GLN A 170 -9.90 22.49 1.64
C GLN A 170 -9.49 23.90 2.11
N PRO A 171 -10.26 24.96 1.78
CA PRO A 171 -9.99 26.31 2.26
C PRO A 171 -10.20 26.36 3.76
N SER A 172 -9.29 27.03 4.46
CA SER A 172 -9.43 27.38 5.88
C SER A 172 -10.76 28.07 6.11
N ALA A 173 -11.67 27.42 6.84
CA ALA A 173 -12.87 28.04 7.39
C ALA A 173 -12.55 28.64 8.76
#